data_AF-A0A7D7VNC7-F1
#
_entry.id   AF-A0A7D7VNC7-F1
#
_cell.length_a   1.000
_cell.length_b   1.000
_cell.length_c   1.000
_cell.angle_alpha   90.00
_cell.angle_beta   90.00
_cell.angle_gamma   90.00
#
_symmetry.space_group_name_H-M   'P 1'
#
loop_
_entity.id
_entity.type
_entity.pdbx_description
1 polymer ?
#
loop_
_entity_poly.entity_id
_entity_poly.type
_entity_poly.pdbx_seq_one_letter_code
_entity_poly.pdbx_strand_id
1 'polypeptide(L)' 'MPKFYNVVSCKTIDTNTSTNKKIYHKVGVVKITSNNAWYLQLYHQPDTDFQIFPNNDNELPIINIEENHEA' A
#
# COMPACT_ATOMS: atom_id res chain seq x y z
N MET A 1 -23.15 6.14 1.23
CA MET A 1 -22.19 5.20 0.61
C MET A 1 -21.21 4.71 1.66
N PRO A 2 -20.87 3.42 1.71
CA PRO A 2 -19.81 2.91 2.57
C PRO A 2 -18.46 3.51 2.14
N LYS A 3 -17.64 3.95 3.11
CA LYS A 3 -16.27 4.44 2.86
C LYS A 3 -15.29 3.28 3.04
N PHE A 4 -14.28 3.20 2.18
CA PHE A 4 -13.23 2.19 2.25
C PHE A 4 -11.87 2.87 2.27
N TYR A 5 -10.95 2.37 3.09
CA TYR A 5 -9.55 2.80 3.13
C TYR A 5 -8.65 1.67 2.62
N ASN A 6 -7.56 2.03 1.95
CA ASN A 6 -6.57 1.08 1.48
C ASN A 6 -5.64 0.68 2.64
N VAL A 7 -5.39 -0.61 2.77
CA VAL A 7 -4.34 -1.14 3.64
C VAL A 7 -3.13 -1.42 2.76
N VAL A 8 -1.99 -0.84 3.11
CA VAL A 8 -0.77 -0.87 2.32
C VAL A 8 0.38 -1.38 3.20
N SER A 9 1.06 -2.44 2.77
CA SER A 9 2.33 -2.84 3.36
C SER A 9 3.45 -1.95 2.85
N CYS A 10 4.36 -1.58 3.74
CA CYS A 10 5.57 -0.85 3.44
C CYS A 10 6.77 -1.73 3.79
N LYS A 11 7.68 -1.90 2.82
CA LYS A 11 8.96 -2.56 3.01
C LYS A 11 10.07 -1.59 2.68
N THR A 12 11.02 -1.44 3.58
CA THR A 12 12.27 -0.71 3.32
C THR A 12 13.28 -1.68 2.74
N ILE A 13 13.87 -1.31 1.62
CA ILE A 13 14.96 -2.05 0.98
C ILE A 13 16.20 -1.19 1.12
N ASP A 14 17.18 -1.73 1.84
CA ASP A 14 18.53 -1.19 1.86
C ASP A 14 19.16 -1.49 0.50
N THR A 15 19.18 -0.49 -0.37
CA THR A 15 20.05 -0.51 -1.54
C THR A 15 21.44 -0.16 -1.04
N ASN A 16 22.50 -0.81 -1.55
CA ASN A 16 23.91 -0.52 -1.19
C ASN A 16 24.39 0.91 -1.59
N THR A 17 23.45 1.84 -1.79
CA THR A 17 23.60 3.27 -2.04
C THR A 17 23.12 4.03 -0.81
N SER A 18 23.52 5.30 -0.65
CA SER A 18 23.21 6.11 0.55
C SER A 18 21.72 6.47 0.74
N THR A 19 20.80 5.84 0.00
CA THR A 19 19.38 6.16 0.01
C THR A 19 18.56 4.88 0.10
N ASN A 20 17.91 4.66 1.23
CA ASN A 20 17.00 3.52 1.41
C ASN A 20 15.76 3.70 0.55
N LYS A 21 15.32 2.65 -0.14
CA LYS A 21 14.12 2.66 -0.98
C LYS A 21 12.93 2.11 -0.20
N LYS A 22 11.82 2.85 -0.16
CA LYS A 22 10.55 2.35 0.38
C LYS A 22 9.67 1.84 -0.75
N ILE A 23 9.15 0.62 -0.59
CA ILE A 23 8.18 0.03 -1.51
C ILE A 23 6.85 -0.11 -0.77
N TYR A 24 5.79 0.38 -1.41
CA TYR A 24 4.43 0.32 -0.91
C TYR A 24 3.62 -0.64 -1.78
N HIS A 25 2.87 -1.54 -1.16
CA HIS A 25 2.01 -2.48 -1.86
C HIS A 25 0.64 -2.56 -1.18
N LYS A 26 -0.44 -2.38 -1.94
CA LYS A 26 -1.80 -2.51 -1.41
C LYS A 26 -2.09 -3.97 -1.11
N VAL A 27 -2.35 -4.29 0.15
CA VAL A 27 -2.60 -5.65 0.64
C VAL A 27 -4.08 -5.89 0.99
N GLY A 28 -4.90 -4.84 1.03
CA GLY A 28 -6.32 -4.99 1.31
C GLY A 28 -7.07 -3.68 1.37
N VAL A 29 -8.30 -3.76 1.86
CA VAL A 29 -9.15 -2.60 2.14
C VAL A 29 -9.87 -2.80 3.48
N VAL A 30 -10.07 -1.72 4.23
CA VAL A 30 -10.90 -1.71 5.43
C VAL A 30 -12.14 -0.88 5.20
N LYS A 31 -13.31 -1.44 5.55
CA LYS A 31 -14.59 -0.76 5.49
C LYS A 31 -14.76 0.10 6.74
N ILE A 32 -15.08 1.37 6.53
CA ILE A 32 -15.40 2.30 7.60
C ILE A 32 -16.89 2.19 7.93
N THR A 33 -17.22 2.00 9.21
CA THR A 33 -18.60 1.95 9.70
C THR A 33 -19.24 3.34 9.70
N SER A 34 -20.56 3.39 9.87
CA SER A 34 -21.32 4.66 9.87
C SER A 34 -20.92 5.62 11.00
N ASN A 35 -20.34 5.13 12.09
CA ASN A 35 -19.77 5.92 13.18
C ASN A 35 -18.27 6.22 13.02
N ASN A 36 -17.71 6.09 11.80
CA ASN A 36 -16.29 6.25 11.49
C ASN A 36 -15.34 5.29 12.22
N ALA A 37 -15.86 4.22 12.82
CA ALA A 37 -15.04 3.18 13.42
C ALA A 37 -14.57 2.17 12.37
N TRP A 38 -13.50 1.46 12.69
CA TRP A 38 -13.00 0.33 11.90
C TRP A 38 -12.10 -0.52 12.80
N TYR A 39 -11.99 -1.81 12.46
CA TYR A 39 -11.10 -2.75 13.13
C TYR A 39 -10.34 -3.55 12.08
N LEU A 40 -9.03 -3.63 12.24
CA LEU A 40 -8.16 -4.38 11.36
C LEU A 40 -7.13 -5.12 12.22
N GLN A 41 -7.13 -6.44 12.12
CA GLN A 41 -6.14 -7.29 12.76
C GLN A 41 -5.19 -7.82 11.69
N LEU A 42 -3.91 -7.43 11.78
CA LEU A 42 -2.86 -7.88 10.86
C LEU A 42 -1.88 -8.76 11.61
N TYR A 43 -1.43 -9.82 10.95
CA TYR A 43 -0.28 -10.58 11.41
C TYR A 43 0.99 -9.81 11.02
N HIS A 44 1.76 -9.35 12.00
CA HIS A 44 3.04 -8.68 11.73
C HIS A 44 4.11 -9.72 11.37
N GLN A 45 4.65 -9.61 10.16
CA GLN A 45 5.92 -10.22 9.81
C GLN A 45 7.06 -9.26 10.20
N PRO A 46 8.27 -9.77 10.51
CA PRO A 46 9.44 -8.92 10.70
C PRO A 46 9.64 -7.96 9.51
N ASP A 47 10.12 -6.75 9.80
CA ASP A 47 10.47 -5.72 8.80
C ASP A 47 9.33 -5.32 7.84
N THR A 48 8.08 -5.54 8.26
CA THR A 48 6.90 -5.17 7.50
C THR A 48 6.05 -4.19 8.29
N ASP A 49 5.97 -2.97 7.78
CA ASP A 49 5.08 -1.94 8.30
C ASP A 49 3.77 -1.97 7.53
N PHE A 50 2.65 -1.63 8.18
CA PHE A 50 1.36 -1.45 7.52
C PHE A 50 0.85 -0.05 7.74
N GLN A 51 0.29 0.54 6.69
CA GLN A 51 -0.24 1.90 6.67
C GLN A 51 -1.63 1.90 6.05
N ILE A 52 -2.50 2.77 6.56
CA ILE A 52 -3.88 2.88 6.10
C ILE A 52 -4.08 4.26 5.50
N PHE A 53 -4.55 4.29 4.26
CA PHE A 53 -4.76 5.52 3.51
C PHE A 53 -6.24 5.64 3.09
N PRO A 54 -6.80 6.86 3.09
CA PRO A 54 -8.06 7.10 2.41
C PRO A 54 -8.00 6.57 0.97
N ASN A 55 -9.00 5.81 0.55
CA ASN A 55 -9.08 5.39 -0.85
C ASN A 55 -9.54 6.60 -1.68
N ASN A 56 -8.57 7.35 -2.22
CA ASN A 56 -8.84 8.33 -3.27
C ASN A 56 -8.88 7.55 -4.58
N ASP A 57 -10.08 7.12 -5.01
CA ASP A 57 -10.29 6.37 -6.27
C ASP A 57 -9.80 7.13 -7.53
N ASN A 58 -9.33 8.38 -7.40
CA ASN A 58 -8.88 9.22 -8.51
C ASN A 58 -7.37 9.15 -8.84
N GLU A 59 -6.53 8.50 -8.02
CA GLU A 59 -5.06 8.52 -8.22
C GLU A 59 -4.37 7.20 -7.85
N LEU A 60 -4.82 6.08 -8.41
CA LEU A 60 -3.94 4.90 -8.43
C LEU A 60 -2.87 5.14 -9.52
N PRO A 61 -1.56 5.08 -9.20
CA PRO A 61 -0.53 5.21 -10.22
C PRO A 61 -0.65 4.05 -11.21
N ILE A 62 -0.81 4.39 -12.50
CA ILE A 62 -0.76 3.42 -13.60
C ILE A 62 0.69 2.99 -13.73
N ILE A 63 0.97 1.71 -13.44
CA ILE A 63 2.30 1.13 -13.67
C ILE A 63 2.41 0.85 -15.17
N ASN A 64 3.04 1.74 -15.93
CA ASN A 64 3.48 1.45 -17.29
C ASN A 64 4.69 0.51 -17.21
N ILE A 65 4.45 -0.77 -17.42
CA ILE A 65 5.50 -1.72 -17.73
C ILE A 65 5.79 -1.53 -19.21
N GLU A 66 6.80 -0.74 -19.54
CA GLU A 66 7.30 -0.69 -20.93
C GLU A 66 7.79 -2.09 -21.29
N GLU A 67 7.15 -2.73 -22.27
CA GLU A 67 7.64 -3.97 -22.87
C GLU A 67 8.97 -3.66 -23.54
N ASN A 68 10.06 -4.06 -22.87
CA ASN A 68 11.39 -4.07 -23.47
C ASN A 68 11.39 -5.18 -24.53
N HIS A 69 10.96 -4.87 -25.75
CA HIS A 69 11.21 -5.69 -26.92
C HIS A 69 12.69 -5.52 -27.29
N GLU A 70 13.54 -6.36 -26.71
CA GLU A 70 14.86 -6.63 -27.27
C GLU A 70 14.68 -7.34 -28.62
N ALA A 71 15.16 -6.70 -29.69
CA ALA A 71 15.43 -7.30 -30.99
C ALA A 71 16.78 -6.78 -31.51
#